data_AF-D6SJY3-F1
#
_entry.id   AF-D6SJY3-F1
#
_cell.length_a   1.000
_cell.length_b   1.000
_cell.length_c   1.000
_cell.angle_alpha   90.00
_cell.angle_beta   90.00
_cell.angle_gamma   90.00
#
_symmetry.space_group_name_H-M   'P 1'
#
loop_
_entity.id
_entity.type
_entity.pdbx_description
1 polymer ?
#
loop_
_entity_poly.entity_id
_entity_poly.type
_entity_poly.pdbx_seq_one_letter_code
_entity_poly.pdbx_strand_id
1 'polypeptide(L)'
;MLEHTIQFKRTLWDKKGSWIPLTLQNLPSELRSRINPVAFTDGYEAVWLTPRVYDNQGNIHYLPWLDVEHPEKHHTSIQANIDTGKSLYLKLDSMGLANGLHILLSGNGLRFIWGFIVAPEWGRGFITLIKDSSSFPGIDHSPLTWANMWFRFLGYRGNQKQEDKNISNCHIHLLSHPRELLDLTEQQYLELVKGKPDYEICMQWADQILPVEYELPAPWKAILQQYDLMARLRTHIIKIGFPRPQKSAVKTDWEQIHAALNNLGIKVLRERTVYETTIFQLSSCPACGQTEGNPWLTESGILKCWRANNCPAGQDRYNQKSGLYFTGLYPQEWIEGYHFEEIEAESHTTEARGVVTIDEARKRIADVFREAGCNANK
;
A
#
# COMPACT_ATOMS: atom_id res chain seq x y z
N MET A 1 28.76 17.11 6.86
CA MET A 1 27.89 15.91 6.70
C MET A 1 26.46 16.41 6.58
N LEU A 2 25.67 15.82 5.67
CA LEU A 2 24.24 16.12 5.63
C LEU A 2 23.61 15.58 6.93
N GLU A 3 22.87 16.42 7.63
CA GLU A 3 22.17 16.04 8.84
C GLU A 3 20.81 15.47 8.45
N HIS A 4 20.55 14.22 8.84
CA HIS A 4 19.30 13.53 8.57
C HIS A 4 18.44 13.49 9.83
N THR A 5 17.17 13.83 9.66
CA THR A 5 16.18 13.87 10.73
C THR A 5 15.09 12.82 10.52
N ILE A 6 14.73 12.13 11.60
CA ILE A 6 13.64 11.16 11.66
C ILE A 6 12.56 11.69 12.61
N GLN A 7 11.29 11.39 12.34
CA GLN A 7 10.22 11.77 13.25
C GLN A 7 10.01 10.67 14.28
N PHE A 8 9.89 11.08 15.55
CA PHE A 8 9.68 10.20 16.70
C PHE A 8 8.40 10.58 17.45
N LYS A 9 7.70 9.56 17.96
CA LYS A 9 6.63 9.72 18.95
C LYS A 9 6.63 8.55 19.93
N ARG A 10 6.02 8.75 21.10
CA ARG A 10 6.04 7.78 22.22
C ARG A 10 4.81 6.90 22.23
N THR A 11 3.71 7.39 21.69
CA THR A 11 2.46 6.63 21.59
C THR A 11 1.89 6.67 20.17
N LEU A 12 1.07 5.68 19.80
CA LEU A 12 0.40 5.68 18.51
C LEU A 12 -0.49 6.91 18.32
N TRP A 13 -1.10 7.38 19.41
CA TRP A 13 -2.13 8.42 19.44
C TRP A 13 -1.59 9.84 19.64
N ASP A 14 -0.26 9.99 19.75
CA ASP A 14 0.39 11.29 19.85
C ASP A 14 0.04 12.16 18.64
N LYS A 15 -0.49 13.36 18.92
CA LYS A 15 -0.90 14.34 17.91
C LYS A 15 0.32 14.86 17.16
N LYS A 16 0.12 15.36 15.93
CA LYS A 16 1.21 15.89 15.10
C LYS A 16 2.10 16.93 15.79
N GLY A 17 1.52 17.78 16.64
CA GLY A 17 2.28 18.79 17.39
C GLY A 17 3.21 18.23 18.48
N SER A 18 3.10 16.96 18.85
CA SER A 18 3.98 16.30 19.81
C SER A 18 5.00 15.36 19.15
N TRP A 19 5.09 15.36 17.82
CA TRP A 19 6.12 14.62 17.11
C TRP A 19 7.44 15.36 17.22
N ILE A 20 8.51 14.62 17.48
CA ILE A 20 9.82 15.18 17.78
C ILE A 20 10.76 14.80 16.62
N PRO A 21 11.36 15.78 15.93
CA PRO A 21 12.44 15.49 15.00
C PRO A 21 13.68 15.11 15.79
N LEU A 22 14.27 13.96 15.48
CA LEU A 22 15.52 13.48 16.05
C LEU A 22 16.57 13.35 14.95
N THR A 23 17.83 13.64 15.25
CA THR A 23 18.93 13.46 14.31
C THR A 23 19.39 12.02 14.34
N LEU A 24 19.70 11.43 13.18
CA LEU A 24 20.12 10.02 13.13
C LEU A 24 21.40 9.76 13.92
N GLN A 25 22.35 10.70 13.90
CA GLN A 25 23.63 10.59 14.61
C GLN A 25 23.46 10.40 16.12
N ASN A 26 22.48 11.08 16.72
CA ASN A 26 22.25 11.05 18.17
C ASN A 26 21.04 10.16 18.55
N LEU A 27 20.42 9.51 17.57
CA LEU A 27 19.14 8.84 17.73
C LEU A 27 19.12 7.86 18.91
N PRO A 28 20.10 6.99 19.13
CA PRO A 28 20.03 6.05 20.25
C PRO A 28 20.05 6.75 21.62
N SER A 29 20.91 7.76 21.79
CA SER A 29 20.94 8.57 23.03
C SER A 29 19.67 9.40 23.25
N GLU A 30 19.10 9.93 22.17
CA GLU A 30 17.85 10.68 22.19
C GLU A 30 16.66 9.77 22.56
N LEU A 31 16.61 8.54 22.05
CA LEU A 31 15.59 7.56 22.43
C LEU A 31 15.66 7.23 23.93
N ARG A 32 16.86 6.93 24.44
CA ARG A 32 17.08 6.60 25.86
C ARG A 32 16.68 7.74 26.81
N SER A 33 16.90 8.99 26.42
CA SER A 33 16.55 10.14 27.26
C SER A 33 15.06 10.51 27.21
N ARG A 34 14.33 10.05 26.20
CA ARG A 34 12.92 10.44 25.96
C ARG A 34 11.90 9.37 26.29
N ILE A 35 12.32 8.11 26.38
CA ILE A 35 11.45 6.99 26.77
C ILE A 35 11.57 6.75 28.27
N ASN A 36 10.45 6.72 28.98
CA ASN A 36 10.42 6.32 30.38
C ASN A 36 10.50 4.78 30.47
N PRO A 37 11.49 4.20 31.18
CA PRO A 37 11.66 2.74 31.23
C PRO A 37 10.45 1.98 31.75
N VAL A 38 9.82 2.48 32.82
CA VAL A 38 8.64 1.85 33.44
C VAL A 38 7.45 1.92 32.49
N ALA A 39 7.19 3.10 31.92
CA ALA A 39 6.08 3.29 30.97
C ALA A 39 6.26 2.45 29.69
N PHE A 40 7.49 2.23 29.24
CA PHE A 40 7.81 1.37 28.11
C PHE A 40 7.54 -0.11 28.41
N THR A 41 8.06 -0.61 29.54
CA THR A 41 7.86 -1.99 29.98
C THR A 41 6.39 -2.32 30.23
N ASP A 42 5.61 -1.35 30.72
CA ASP A 42 4.16 -1.51 30.92
C ASP A 42 3.32 -1.24 29.65
N GLY A 43 3.93 -0.74 28.57
CA GLY A 43 3.31 -0.45 27.26
C GLY A 43 2.48 0.80 27.17
N TYR A 44 2.67 1.73 28.10
CA TYR A 44 2.18 3.10 27.96
C TYR A 44 3.00 3.87 26.91
N GLU A 45 4.29 3.56 26.78
CA GLU A 45 5.19 4.12 25.78
C GLU A 45 5.78 3.03 24.88
N ALA A 46 6.16 3.43 23.67
CA ALA A 46 6.85 2.63 22.67
C ALA A 46 7.72 3.55 21.80
N VAL A 47 8.64 2.98 21.03
CA VAL A 47 9.43 3.74 20.07
C VAL A 47 8.72 3.68 18.72
N TRP A 48 8.12 4.79 18.31
CA TRP A 48 7.53 4.94 16.98
C TRP A 48 8.39 5.88 16.15
N LEU A 49 8.81 5.40 14.98
CA LEU A 49 9.68 6.12 14.07
C LEU A 49 9.08 6.14 12.66
N THR A 50 9.35 7.17 11.88
CA THR A 50 9.02 7.17 10.45
C THR A 50 10.10 6.42 9.67
N PRO A 51 9.75 5.53 8.72
CA PRO A 51 10.75 4.85 7.88
C PRO A 51 11.30 5.76 6.75
N ARG A 52 11.05 7.07 6.87
CA ARG A 52 11.54 8.14 6.01
C ARG A 52 12.29 9.13 6.87
N VAL A 53 13.41 9.61 6.34
CA VAL A 53 14.23 10.63 6.97
C VAL A 53 14.48 11.77 6.00
N TYR A 54 14.67 12.96 6.54
CA TYR A 54 14.80 14.19 5.76
C TYR A 54 16.16 14.79 6.01
N ASP A 55 16.87 15.12 4.95
CA ASP A 55 18.08 15.94 5.09
C ASP A 55 17.72 17.41 5.34
N ASN A 56 18.73 18.24 5.62
CA ASN A 56 18.59 19.67 5.83
C ASN A 56 18.06 20.46 4.60
N GLN A 57 18.02 19.83 3.42
CA GLN A 57 17.44 20.40 2.20
C GLN A 57 15.98 19.96 1.98
N GLY A 58 15.46 19.08 2.85
CA GLY A 58 14.12 18.52 2.74
C GLY A 58 13.99 17.36 1.76
N ASN A 59 15.10 16.83 1.24
CA ASN A 59 15.05 15.64 0.40
C ASN A 59 14.69 14.41 1.23
N ILE A 60 13.93 13.51 0.62
CA ILE A 60 13.47 12.28 1.27
C ILE A 60 14.50 11.18 1.05
N HIS A 61 14.97 10.61 2.14
CA HIS A 61 15.75 9.39 2.17
C HIS A 61 14.91 8.28 2.81
N TYR A 62 15.12 7.02 2.40
CA TYR A 62 14.35 5.89 2.91
C TYR A 62 15.21 5.03 3.83
N LEU A 63 14.62 4.60 4.94
CA LEU A 63 15.16 3.52 5.74
C LEU A 63 14.54 2.23 5.20
N PRO A 64 15.32 1.21 4.81
CA PRO A 64 14.78 -0.04 4.27
C PRO A 64 14.16 -0.89 5.38
N TRP A 65 13.16 -0.36 6.06
CA TRP A 65 12.45 -1.00 7.17
C TRP A 65 11.16 -1.55 6.61
N LEU A 66 11.20 -2.83 6.23
CA LEU A 66 10.12 -3.52 5.56
C LEU A 66 9.22 -4.20 6.59
N ASP A 67 7.91 -3.99 6.46
CA ASP A 67 6.91 -4.78 7.18
C ASP A 67 6.59 -6.01 6.31
N VAL A 68 6.69 -7.19 6.90
CA VAL A 68 6.61 -8.48 6.19
C VAL A 68 5.48 -9.31 6.76
N GLU A 69 4.51 -9.60 5.89
CA GLU A 69 3.28 -10.28 6.25
C GLU A 69 2.68 -11.06 5.06
N HIS A 70 1.96 -12.15 5.36
CA HIS A 70 1.31 -12.96 4.35
C HIS A 70 0.14 -12.18 3.73
N PRO A 71 0.07 -12.04 2.39
CA PRO A 71 -0.92 -11.18 1.72
C PRO A 71 -2.37 -11.40 2.16
N GLU A 72 -2.77 -12.65 2.35
CA GLU A 72 -4.16 -13.02 2.68
C GLU A 72 -4.41 -13.46 4.13
N LYS A 73 -3.36 -13.80 4.88
CA LYS A 73 -3.45 -14.52 6.17
C LYS A 73 -2.69 -13.82 7.29
N HIS A 74 -2.27 -12.58 7.07
CA HIS A 74 -1.43 -11.81 7.98
C HIS A 74 -2.03 -11.63 9.38
N HIS A 75 -3.36 -11.58 9.50
CA HIS A 75 -4.05 -11.48 10.79
C HIS A 75 -4.48 -12.82 11.39
N THR A 76 -4.39 -13.93 10.64
CA THR A 76 -5.01 -15.21 11.04
C THR A 76 -4.02 -16.35 11.23
N SER A 77 -2.78 -16.22 10.77
CA SER A 77 -1.78 -17.29 10.90
C SER A 77 -0.36 -16.74 11.05
N ILE A 78 0.22 -16.98 12.22
CA ILE A 78 1.64 -16.70 12.49
C ILE A 78 2.51 -17.57 11.59
N GLN A 79 2.18 -18.85 11.45
CA GLN A 79 2.93 -19.76 10.58
C GLN A 79 2.98 -19.27 9.13
N ALA A 80 1.86 -18.74 8.59
CA ALA A 80 1.85 -18.18 7.23
C ALA A 80 2.78 -16.95 7.09
N ASN A 81 2.86 -16.11 8.13
CA ASN A 81 3.80 -14.98 8.16
C ASN A 81 5.25 -15.46 8.27
N ILE A 82 5.54 -16.48 9.09
CA ILE A 82 6.86 -17.11 9.16
C ILE A 82 7.28 -17.67 7.80
N ASP A 83 6.42 -18.42 7.11
CA ASP A 83 6.72 -19.02 5.80
C ASP A 83 6.96 -17.95 4.72
N THR A 84 6.19 -16.85 4.77
CA THR A 84 6.39 -15.68 3.92
C THR A 84 7.76 -15.05 4.19
N GLY A 85 8.10 -14.85 5.47
CA GLY A 85 9.41 -14.35 5.89
C GLY A 85 10.56 -15.25 5.43
N LYS A 86 10.46 -16.58 5.60
CA LYS A 86 11.47 -17.55 5.15
C LYS A 86 11.71 -17.45 3.65
N SER A 87 10.64 -17.40 2.87
CA SER A 87 10.70 -17.29 1.41
C SER A 87 11.36 -15.98 0.97
N LEU A 88 11.00 -14.87 1.60
CA LEU A 88 11.62 -13.56 1.35
C LEU A 88 13.10 -13.55 1.75
N TYR A 89 13.45 -14.10 2.92
CA TYR A 89 14.82 -14.20 3.39
C TYR A 89 15.72 -14.97 2.41
N LEU A 90 15.30 -16.17 1.99
CA LEU A 90 16.05 -16.98 1.02
C LEU A 90 16.22 -16.25 -0.31
N LYS A 91 15.19 -15.52 -0.75
CA LYS A 91 15.27 -14.70 -1.96
C LYS A 91 16.29 -13.58 -1.81
N LEU A 92 16.25 -12.82 -0.72
CA LEU A 92 17.20 -11.75 -0.44
C LEU A 92 18.63 -12.27 -0.31
N ASP A 93 18.82 -13.41 0.35
CA ASP A 93 20.13 -14.06 0.51
C ASP A 93 20.71 -14.49 -0.84
N SER A 94 19.90 -15.10 -1.73
CA SER A 94 20.31 -15.47 -3.09
C SER A 94 20.76 -14.27 -3.94
N MET A 95 20.35 -13.06 -3.57
CA MET A 95 20.70 -11.80 -4.24
C MET A 95 21.81 -11.03 -3.50
N GLY A 96 22.35 -11.57 -2.41
CA GLY A 96 23.35 -10.90 -1.56
C GLY A 96 22.80 -9.73 -0.75
N LEU A 97 21.47 -9.60 -0.62
CA LEU A 97 20.80 -8.51 0.11
C LEU A 97 20.57 -8.84 1.59
N ALA A 98 20.75 -10.08 2.01
CA ALA A 98 20.62 -10.48 3.42
C ALA A 98 21.79 -10.00 4.30
N ASN A 99 22.87 -9.46 3.72
CA ASN A 99 23.97 -8.93 4.51
C ASN A 99 23.53 -7.66 5.27
N GLY A 100 23.85 -7.60 6.57
CA GLY A 100 23.42 -6.52 7.47
C GLY A 100 21.90 -6.47 7.74
N LEU A 101 21.17 -7.53 7.36
CA LEU A 101 19.76 -7.66 7.69
C LEU A 101 19.61 -7.98 9.19
N HIS A 102 18.61 -7.37 9.82
CA HIS A 102 18.09 -7.70 11.13
C HIS A 102 16.61 -8.06 10.99
N ILE A 103 16.17 -9.06 11.74
CA ILE A 103 14.78 -9.52 11.69
C ILE A 103 14.14 -9.35 13.06
N LEU A 104 13.08 -8.54 13.10
CA LEU A 104 12.25 -8.37 14.28
C LEU A 104 10.95 -9.18 14.16
N LEU A 105 10.55 -9.81 15.25
CA LEU A 105 9.27 -10.49 15.42
C LEU A 105 8.31 -9.54 16.17
N SER A 106 7.05 -9.42 15.74
CA SER A 106 6.12 -8.48 16.38
C SER A 106 4.65 -8.92 16.32
N GLY A 107 4.10 -9.40 17.43
CA GLY A 107 2.71 -9.85 17.48
C GLY A 107 2.49 -10.96 16.45
N ASN A 108 1.86 -10.67 15.32
CA ASN A 108 1.66 -11.64 14.24
C ASN A 108 2.65 -11.49 13.06
N GLY A 109 3.37 -10.37 12.92
CA GLY A 109 4.16 -10.07 11.72
C GLY A 109 5.68 -10.02 11.94
N LEU A 110 6.44 -9.97 10.84
CA LEU A 110 7.89 -9.85 10.86
C LEU A 110 8.31 -8.51 10.27
N ARG A 111 9.51 -8.05 10.64
CA ARG A 111 10.11 -6.86 10.03
C ARG A 111 11.54 -7.11 9.65
N PHE A 112 11.87 -6.68 8.44
CA PHE A 112 13.19 -6.82 7.86
C PHE A 112 13.82 -5.44 7.83
N ILE A 113 14.95 -5.28 8.51
CA ILE A 113 15.56 -3.98 8.75
C ILE A 113 17.05 -4.03 8.41
N TRP A 114 17.55 -3.00 7.73
CA TRP A 114 18.98 -2.78 7.55
C TRP A 114 19.42 -1.46 8.19
N GLY A 115 20.68 -1.42 8.64
CA GLY A 115 21.33 -0.28 9.28
C GLY A 115 21.93 0.75 8.33
N PHE A 116 21.36 0.91 7.12
CA PHE A 116 21.79 1.93 6.15
C PHE A 116 20.61 2.75 5.62
N ILE A 117 20.93 3.85 4.92
CA ILE A 117 19.96 4.76 4.32
C ILE A 117 19.98 4.65 2.79
N VAL A 118 18.81 4.67 2.18
CA VAL A 118 18.63 4.77 0.72
C VAL A 118 18.46 6.23 0.33
N ALA A 119 19.50 6.79 -0.28
CA ALA A 119 19.54 8.17 -0.72
C ALA A 119 18.56 8.47 -1.90
N PRO A 120 18.18 9.75 -2.14
CA PRO A 120 17.16 10.13 -3.11
C PRO A 120 17.40 9.60 -4.52
N GLU A 121 18.66 9.54 -4.97
CA GLU A 121 19.03 9.04 -6.29
C GLU A 121 18.67 7.56 -6.50
N TRP A 122 18.54 6.79 -5.42
CA TRP A 122 18.14 5.39 -5.41
C TRP A 122 16.64 5.18 -5.12
N GLY A 123 15.94 6.25 -4.69
CA GLY A 123 14.59 6.17 -4.16
C GLY A 123 13.56 5.58 -5.14
N ARG A 124 13.61 5.95 -6.42
CA ARG A 124 12.68 5.41 -7.43
C ARG A 124 12.87 3.90 -7.62
N GLY A 125 14.12 3.45 -7.71
CA GLY A 125 14.44 2.02 -7.81
C GLY A 125 13.94 1.27 -6.57
N PHE A 126 14.20 1.80 -5.38
CA PHE A 126 13.79 1.20 -4.11
C PHE A 126 12.26 1.06 -4.00
N ILE A 127 11.52 2.14 -4.27
CA ILE A 127 10.05 2.11 -4.24
C ILE A 127 9.48 1.14 -5.29
N THR A 128 10.13 1.00 -6.45
CA THR A 128 9.69 0.04 -7.47
C THR A 128 9.94 -1.40 -7.03
N LEU A 129 11.07 -1.66 -6.37
CA LEU A 129 11.43 -2.98 -5.82
C LEU A 129 10.43 -3.42 -4.75
N ILE A 130 10.16 -2.59 -3.74
CA ILE A 130 9.26 -2.99 -2.63
C ILE A 130 7.80 -3.13 -3.06
N LYS A 131 7.42 -2.57 -4.21
CA LYS A 131 6.08 -2.72 -4.81
C LYS A 131 5.96 -3.93 -5.72
N ASP A 132 7.07 -4.60 -6.03
CA ASP A 132 7.07 -5.77 -6.89
C ASP A 132 6.65 -7.02 -6.12
N SER A 133 5.34 -7.13 -5.85
CA SER A 133 4.75 -8.27 -5.16
C SER A 133 4.90 -9.59 -5.92
N SER A 134 5.24 -9.54 -7.21
CA SER A 134 5.50 -10.75 -8.00
C SER A 134 6.86 -11.36 -7.70
N SER A 135 7.89 -10.52 -7.50
CA SER A 135 9.24 -10.97 -7.16
C SER A 135 9.47 -11.06 -5.65
N PHE A 136 8.80 -10.20 -4.88
CA PHE A 136 8.93 -10.07 -3.44
C PHE A 136 7.56 -10.08 -2.76
N PRO A 137 6.87 -11.24 -2.76
CA PRO A 137 5.58 -11.36 -2.09
C PRO A 137 5.71 -11.10 -0.59
N GLY A 138 4.69 -10.46 -0.02
CA GLY A 138 4.55 -10.24 1.41
C GLY A 138 5.25 -9.01 1.99
N ILE A 139 5.82 -8.13 1.15
CA ILE A 139 6.26 -6.81 1.60
C ILE A 139 5.05 -5.85 1.62
N ASP A 140 4.66 -5.36 2.79
CA ASP A 140 3.78 -4.18 2.88
C ASP A 140 4.62 -2.91 2.68
N HIS A 141 4.40 -2.28 1.53
CA HIS A 141 5.10 -1.06 1.12
C HIS A 141 4.38 0.22 1.57
N SER A 142 3.20 0.11 2.18
CA SER A 142 2.40 1.26 2.62
C SER A 142 3.18 2.17 3.58
N PRO A 143 3.90 1.65 4.59
CA PRO A 143 4.67 2.47 5.53
C PRO A 143 5.75 3.33 4.85
N LEU A 144 6.31 2.86 3.74
CA LEU A 144 7.39 3.53 3.02
C LEU A 144 6.89 4.46 1.91
N THR A 145 5.64 4.32 1.48
CA THR A 145 5.10 5.03 0.31
C THR A 145 4.22 6.22 0.66
N TRP A 146 3.61 6.25 1.85
CA TRP A 146 2.76 7.37 2.27
C TRP A 146 3.47 8.29 3.27
N ALA A 147 3.05 9.56 3.30
CA ALA A 147 3.52 10.52 4.29
C ALA A 147 2.91 10.23 5.66
N ASN A 148 3.64 10.55 6.73
CA ASN A 148 3.19 10.39 8.12
C ASN A 148 2.86 8.95 8.54
N MET A 149 3.44 7.96 7.86
CA MET A 149 3.33 6.57 8.27
C MET A 149 4.32 6.27 9.39
N TRP A 150 3.85 5.52 10.37
CA TRP A 150 4.59 5.21 11.59
C TRP A 150 4.91 3.75 11.67
N PHE A 151 6.15 3.48 12.01
CA PHE A 151 6.66 2.16 12.27
C PHE A 151 6.86 2.02 13.78
N ARG A 152 6.21 1.04 14.43
CA ARG A 152 6.48 0.76 15.85
C ARG A 152 7.82 0.05 15.94
N PHE A 153 8.92 0.78 16.00
CA PHE A 153 10.26 0.23 15.96
C PHE A 153 10.54 -0.69 17.15
N LEU A 154 10.19 -0.26 18.37
CA LEU A 154 10.27 -1.06 19.60
C LEU A 154 9.07 -0.81 20.50
N GLY A 155 8.79 -1.73 21.42
CA GLY A 155 7.79 -1.54 22.47
C GLY A 155 6.79 -2.68 22.61
N TYR A 156 6.02 -2.57 23.69
CA TYR A 156 5.05 -3.57 24.09
C TYR A 156 3.73 -3.44 23.31
N ARG A 157 3.11 -4.58 23.01
CA ARG A 157 1.70 -4.72 22.61
C ARG A 157 0.95 -5.31 23.81
N GLY A 158 0.52 -4.41 24.69
CA GLY A 158 -0.21 -4.78 25.91
C GLY A 158 -1.65 -5.22 25.65
N ASN A 159 -2.24 -5.86 26.66
CA ASN A 159 -3.55 -6.52 26.65
C ASN A 159 -4.78 -5.63 26.40
N GLN A 160 -4.67 -4.31 26.35
CA GLN A 160 -5.82 -3.45 26.61
C GLN A 160 -6.73 -3.11 25.42
N LYS A 161 -6.32 -3.29 24.16
CA LYS A 161 -7.13 -2.85 22.99
C LYS A 161 -6.97 -3.62 21.67
N GLN A 162 -6.35 -4.81 21.65
CA GLN A 162 -6.28 -5.59 20.41
C GLN A 162 -7.16 -6.83 20.53
N GLU A 163 -8.10 -6.95 19.60
CA GLU A 163 -9.19 -7.92 19.52
C GLU A 163 -8.72 -9.37 19.26
N ASP A 164 -7.41 -9.61 19.25
CA ASP A 164 -6.82 -10.94 19.11
C ASP A 164 -6.80 -11.67 20.46
N LYS A 165 -7.80 -12.52 20.66
CA LYS A 165 -7.95 -13.38 21.85
C LYS A 165 -6.76 -14.31 22.12
N ASN A 166 -5.82 -14.46 21.18
CA ASN A 166 -4.79 -15.49 21.21
C ASN A 166 -3.41 -15.02 21.66
N ILE A 167 -3.11 -13.72 21.72
CA ILE A 167 -1.80 -13.21 22.15
C ILE A 167 -1.97 -12.08 23.15
N SER A 168 -2.21 -12.44 24.41
CA SER A 168 -2.12 -11.47 25.51
C SER A 168 -0.65 -11.17 25.77
N ASN A 169 -0.28 -9.87 25.73
CA ASN A 169 1.04 -9.36 26.13
C ASN A 169 2.20 -9.87 25.28
N CYS A 170 2.50 -9.17 24.18
CA CYS A 170 3.71 -9.44 23.39
C CYS A 170 4.59 -8.20 23.22
N HIS A 171 5.88 -8.39 23.01
CA HIS A 171 6.83 -7.35 22.69
C HIS A 171 7.42 -7.58 21.29
N ILE A 172 8.22 -6.61 20.83
CA ILE A 172 9.01 -6.76 19.61
C ILE A 172 10.31 -7.44 20.00
N HIS A 173 10.62 -8.57 19.37
CA HIS A 173 11.82 -9.37 19.65
C HIS A 173 12.80 -9.32 18.48
N LEU A 174 14.10 -9.10 18.73
CA LEU A 174 15.15 -9.19 17.71
C LEU A 174 15.73 -10.61 17.68
N LEU A 175 15.71 -11.26 16.52
CA LEU A 175 16.46 -12.50 16.31
C LEU A 175 17.96 -12.25 16.44
N SER A 176 18.68 -13.17 17.09
CA SER A 176 20.13 -13.02 17.30
C SER A 176 20.88 -13.09 15.96
N HIS A 177 20.34 -13.84 15.01
CA HIS A 177 20.83 -13.88 13.64
C HIS A 177 19.67 -14.09 12.64
N PRO A 178 19.64 -13.41 11.48
CA PRO A 178 18.54 -13.55 10.49
C PRO A 178 18.27 -15.00 10.05
N ARG A 179 19.32 -15.83 9.96
CA ARG A 179 19.21 -17.26 9.62
C ARG A 179 18.33 -18.07 10.57
N GLU A 180 18.18 -17.65 11.83
CA GLU A 180 17.29 -18.31 12.78
C GLU A 180 15.84 -18.33 12.30
N LEU A 181 15.46 -17.42 11.40
CA LEU A 181 14.15 -17.43 10.77
C LEU A 181 13.85 -18.75 10.04
N LEU A 182 14.86 -19.41 9.46
CA LEU A 182 14.67 -20.65 8.68
C LEU A 182 14.20 -21.82 9.55
N ASP A 183 14.68 -21.88 10.78
CA ASP A 183 14.36 -22.92 11.75
C ASP A 183 13.20 -22.52 12.68
N LEU A 184 12.74 -21.26 12.59
CA LEU A 184 11.68 -20.74 13.43
C LEU A 184 10.36 -21.47 13.21
N THR A 185 9.79 -21.96 14.31
CA THR A 185 8.43 -22.53 14.39
C THR A 185 7.47 -21.53 15.04
N GLU A 186 6.17 -21.70 14.82
CA GLU A 186 5.14 -20.87 15.48
C GLU A 186 5.26 -20.87 17.01
N GLN A 187 5.55 -22.03 17.63
CA GLN A 187 5.71 -22.12 19.08
C GLN A 187 6.92 -21.31 19.58
N GLN A 188 8.07 -21.43 18.90
CA GLN A 188 9.26 -20.64 19.25
C GLN A 188 9.00 -19.15 19.06
N TYR A 189 8.39 -18.77 17.93
CA TYR A 189 8.01 -17.39 17.67
C TYR A 189 7.18 -16.83 18.82
N LEU A 190 6.13 -17.55 19.23
CA LEU A 190 5.23 -17.12 20.30
C LEU A 190 5.95 -16.96 21.64
N GLU A 191 6.86 -17.88 22.00
CA GLU A 191 7.64 -17.76 23.23
C GLU A 191 8.64 -16.60 23.18
N LEU A 192 9.26 -16.32 22.04
CA LEU A 192 10.21 -15.20 21.89
C LEU A 192 9.54 -13.83 22.06
N VAL A 193 8.32 -13.66 21.54
CA VAL A 193 7.60 -12.38 21.63
C VAL A 193 6.79 -12.23 22.92
N LYS A 194 6.72 -13.26 23.77
CA LYS A 194 5.84 -13.29 24.94
C LYS A 194 6.30 -12.35 26.05
N GLY A 195 5.33 -11.77 26.74
CA GLY A 195 5.57 -10.98 27.95
C GLY A 195 5.99 -9.55 27.69
N LYS A 196 6.31 -8.86 28.78
CA LYS A 196 6.75 -7.46 28.78
C LYS A 196 8.16 -7.35 28.23
N PRO A 197 8.49 -6.26 27.50
CA PRO A 197 9.86 -6.04 27.05
C PRO A 197 10.77 -5.67 28.23
N ASP A 198 12.01 -6.16 28.17
CA ASP A 198 13.11 -5.59 28.93
C ASP A 198 13.57 -4.30 28.24
N TYR A 199 13.54 -3.18 28.97
CA TYR A 199 13.88 -1.87 28.44
C TYR A 199 15.35 -1.80 27.97
N GLU A 200 16.30 -2.30 28.77
CA GLU A 200 17.72 -2.17 28.45
C GLU A 200 18.09 -3.04 27.26
N ILE A 201 17.56 -4.27 27.20
CA ILE A 201 17.74 -5.15 26.04
C ILE A 201 17.16 -4.51 24.78
N CYS A 202 15.95 -3.94 24.85
CA CYS A 202 15.34 -3.25 23.73
C CYS A 202 16.17 -2.06 23.24
N MET A 203 16.73 -1.26 24.16
CA MET A 203 17.58 -0.13 23.77
C MET A 203 18.92 -0.59 23.19
N GLN A 204 19.49 -1.70 23.68
CA GLN A 204 20.66 -2.32 23.06
C GLN A 204 20.37 -2.80 21.63
N TRP A 205 19.17 -3.35 21.37
CA TRP A 205 18.75 -3.67 20.00
C TRP A 205 18.64 -2.42 19.13
N ALA A 206 18.14 -1.30 19.67
CA ALA A 206 18.13 -0.03 18.93
C ALA A 206 19.55 0.38 18.50
N ASP A 207 20.53 0.29 19.42
CA ASP A 207 21.92 0.63 19.12
C ASP A 207 22.51 -0.21 17.97
N GLN A 208 22.06 -1.45 17.80
CA GLN A 208 22.53 -2.38 16.76
C GLN A 208 21.87 -2.14 15.40
N ILE A 209 20.58 -1.77 15.38
CA ILE A 209 19.75 -1.79 14.17
C ILE A 209 19.65 -0.42 13.51
N LEU A 210 19.76 0.66 14.29
CA LEU A 210 19.62 2.02 13.78
C LEU A 210 20.70 2.34 12.75
N PRO A 211 20.38 3.21 11.76
CA PRO A 211 21.27 3.46 10.64
C PRO A 211 22.58 4.09 11.10
N VAL A 212 23.68 3.40 10.83
CA VAL A 212 25.06 3.87 11.05
C VAL A 212 25.81 4.09 9.74
N GLU A 213 25.30 3.52 8.64
CA GLU A 213 25.90 3.61 7.31
C GLU A 213 25.07 4.53 6.39
N TYR A 214 25.76 5.45 5.73
CA TYR A 214 25.16 6.31 4.70
C TYR A 214 25.44 5.80 3.28
N GLU A 215 26.34 4.83 3.14
CA GLU A 215 26.68 4.26 1.86
C GLU A 215 25.85 3.00 1.59
N LEU A 216 25.18 2.96 0.44
CA LEU A 216 24.42 1.80 0.01
C LEU A 216 25.36 0.63 -0.35
N PRO A 217 25.15 -0.59 0.16
CA PRO A 217 25.97 -1.75 -0.19
C PRO A 217 25.94 -2.07 -1.69
N ALA A 218 27.02 -2.63 -2.23
CA ALA A 218 27.15 -2.89 -3.67
C ALA A 218 26.03 -3.78 -4.27
N PRO A 219 25.58 -4.88 -3.61
CA PRO A 219 24.45 -5.67 -4.10
C PRO A 219 23.15 -4.85 -4.20
N TRP A 220 22.91 -3.98 -3.21
CA TRP A 220 21.78 -3.06 -3.20
C TRP A 220 21.87 -2.03 -4.33
N LYS A 221 23.05 -1.43 -4.56
CA LYS A 221 23.26 -0.53 -5.71
C LYS A 221 22.89 -1.22 -7.03
N ALA A 222 23.41 -2.43 -7.26
CA ALA A 222 23.17 -3.16 -8.51
C ALA A 222 21.68 -3.47 -8.74
N ILE A 223 20.95 -3.93 -7.72
CA ILE A 223 19.53 -4.25 -7.88
C ILE A 223 18.68 -2.99 -8.05
N LEU A 224 18.96 -1.92 -7.29
CA LEU A 224 18.21 -0.67 -7.40
C LEU A 224 18.41 0.01 -8.75
N GLN A 225 19.59 -0.11 -9.36
CA GLN A 225 19.83 0.34 -10.75
C GLN A 225 18.93 -0.39 -11.75
N GLN A 226 18.76 -1.70 -11.61
CA GLN A 226 17.91 -2.48 -12.51
C GLN A 226 16.43 -2.06 -12.37
N TYR A 227 15.94 -1.93 -11.14
CA TYR A 227 14.57 -1.47 -10.89
C TYR A 227 14.35 -0.02 -11.34
N ASP A 228 15.36 0.85 -11.20
CA ASP A 228 15.31 2.22 -11.71
C ASP A 228 15.22 2.25 -13.23
N LEU A 229 16.02 1.44 -13.93
CA LEU A 229 15.98 1.28 -15.37
C LEU A 229 14.61 0.76 -15.82
N MET A 230 14.07 -0.28 -15.17
CA MET A 230 12.73 -0.80 -15.47
C MET A 230 11.65 0.26 -15.28
N ALA A 231 11.73 1.06 -14.21
CA ALA A 231 10.80 2.15 -13.97
C ALA A 231 10.89 3.22 -15.08
N ARG A 232 12.09 3.60 -15.51
CA ARG A 232 12.30 4.51 -16.65
C ARG A 232 11.76 3.91 -17.94
N LEU A 233 12.05 2.65 -18.26
CA LEU A 233 11.55 2.01 -19.48
C LEU A 233 10.02 2.01 -19.50
N ARG A 234 9.38 1.74 -18.35
CA ARG A 234 7.91 1.81 -18.21
C ARG A 234 7.33 3.20 -18.50
N THR A 235 8.07 4.29 -18.29
CA THR A 235 7.59 5.65 -18.68
C THR A 235 7.69 5.90 -20.19
N HIS A 236 8.54 5.16 -20.90
CA HIS A 236 8.73 5.28 -22.35
C HIS A 236 7.86 4.29 -23.15
N ILE A 237 7.31 3.27 -22.49
CA ILE A 237 6.22 2.48 -23.07
C ILE A 237 5.02 3.41 -23.17
N ILE A 238 4.73 3.86 -24.40
CA ILE A 238 3.50 4.57 -24.72
C ILE A 238 2.36 3.68 -24.24
N LYS A 239 1.73 4.07 -23.12
CA LYS A 239 0.39 3.57 -22.82
C LYS A 239 -0.47 4.14 -23.93
N ILE A 240 -0.71 3.32 -24.95
CA ILE A 240 -1.76 3.57 -25.91
C ILE A 240 -3.03 3.51 -25.07
N GLY A 241 -3.44 4.66 -24.57
CA GLY A 241 -4.81 4.90 -24.24
C GLY A 241 -5.52 4.68 -25.56
N PHE A 242 -6.04 3.45 -25.76
CA PHE A 242 -7.20 3.33 -26.63
C PHE A 242 -8.11 4.47 -26.20
N PRO A 243 -8.63 5.28 -27.14
CA PRO A 243 -9.67 6.21 -26.79
C PRO A 243 -10.61 5.38 -25.96
N ARG A 244 -10.71 5.71 -24.66
CA ARG A 244 -11.89 5.28 -23.93
C ARG A 244 -12.98 5.71 -24.89
N PRO A 245 -13.90 4.82 -25.33
CA PRO A 245 -15.06 5.33 -26.03
C PRO A 245 -15.44 6.54 -25.20
N GLN A 246 -15.41 7.74 -25.82
CA GLN A 246 -16.00 8.89 -25.17
C GLN A 246 -17.28 8.26 -24.67
N LYS A 247 -17.47 8.22 -23.33
CA LYS A 247 -18.78 7.86 -22.83
C LYS A 247 -19.62 8.79 -23.67
N SER A 248 -20.34 8.25 -24.66
CA SER A 248 -21.39 8.99 -25.33
C SER A 248 -22.06 9.66 -24.17
N ALA A 249 -22.08 10.99 -24.19
CA ALA A 249 -22.42 11.76 -23.01
C ALA A 249 -23.83 11.32 -22.63
N VAL A 250 -23.89 10.30 -21.78
CA VAL A 250 -25.06 9.52 -21.48
C VAL A 250 -25.35 10.10 -20.12
N LYS A 251 -26.16 11.16 -20.20
CA LYS A 251 -26.57 11.85 -19.00
C LYS A 251 -27.44 10.85 -18.24
N THR A 252 -27.07 10.64 -16.99
CA THR A 252 -27.87 9.82 -16.08
C THR A 252 -29.20 10.55 -15.91
N ASP A 253 -30.29 9.93 -16.35
CA ASP A 253 -31.63 10.40 -16.10
C ASP A 253 -31.94 10.22 -14.60
N TRP A 254 -31.79 11.32 -13.85
CA TRP A 254 -32.08 11.38 -12.43
C TRP A 254 -33.58 11.42 -12.14
N GLU A 255 -34.42 11.81 -13.11
CA GLU A 255 -35.87 11.79 -12.94
C GLU A 255 -36.39 10.36 -12.86
N GLN A 256 -35.92 9.46 -13.74
CA GLN A 256 -36.20 8.03 -13.66
C GLN A 256 -35.68 7.42 -12.35
N ILE A 257 -34.49 7.82 -11.88
CA ILE A 257 -33.95 7.37 -10.58
C ILE A 257 -34.85 7.83 -9.43
N HIS A 258 -35.26 9.10 -9.41
CA HIS A 258 -36.14 9.61 -8.36
C HIS A 258 -37.51 8.93 -8.39
N ALA A 259 -38.08 8.69 -9.57
CA ALA A 259 -39.33 7.95 -9.73
C ALA A 259 -39.21 6.52 -9.18
N ALA A 260 -38.14 5.81 -9.52
CA ALA A 260 -37.90 4.45 -9.02
C ALA A 260 -37.74 4.41 -7.49
N LEU A 261 -36.96 5.34 -6.91
CA LEU A 261 -36.81 5.45 -5.45
C LEU A 261 -38.14 5.76 -4.76
N ASN A 262 -38.94 6.67 -5.31
CA ASN A 262 -40.25 7.02 -4.78
C ASN A 262 -41.23 5.83 -4.83
N ASN A 263 -41.25 5.08 -5.93
CA ASN A 263 -42.08 3.87 -6.07
C ASN A 263 -41.73 2.80 -5.04
N LEU A 264 -40.44 2.71 -4.66
CA LEU A 264 -39.96 1.79 -3.63
C LEU A 264 -40.07 2.36 -2.20
N GLY A 265 -40.57 3.58 -2.04
CA GLY A 265 -40.67 4.27 -0.73
C GLY A 265 -39.31 4.63 -0.12
N ILE A 266 -38.25 4.69 -0.94
CA ILE A 266 -36.87 4.93 -0.51
C ILE A 266 -36.57 6.43 -0.58
N LYS A 267 -36.03 6.99 0.51
CA LYS A 267 -35.69 8.41 0.61
C LYS A 267 -34.19 8.61 0.45
N VAL A 268 -33.80 9.67 -0.24
CA VAL A 268 -32.44 10.22 -0.14
C VAL A 268 -32.33 10.94 1.20
N LEU A 269 -31.51 10.42 2.09
CA LEU A 269 -31.35 10.94 3.45
C LEU A 269 -30.40 12.12 3.49
N ARG A 270 -29.28 12.03 2.76
CA ARG A 270 -28.20 13.02 2.75
C ARG A 270 -27.42 12.98 1.44
N GLU A 271 -27.06 14.15 0.95
CA GLU A 271 -26.05 14.32 -0.09
C GLU A 271 -24.71 14.65 0.57
N ARG A 272 -23.62 14.04 0.08
CA ARG A 272 -22.25 14.29 0.56
C ARG A 272 -21.28 14.26 -0.60
N THR A 273 -20.32 15.18 -0.61
CA THR A 273 -19.16 15.10 -1.50
C THR A 273 -18.04 14.34 -0.79
N VAL A 274 -17.56 13.26 -1.40
CA VAL A 274 -16.43 12.46 -0.90
C VAL A 274 -15.32 12.55 -1.95
N TYR A 275 -14.21 13.21 -1.60
CA TYR A 275 -13.16 13.63 -2.53
C TYR A 275 -13.71 14.54 -3.65
N GLU A 276 -13.81 14.03 -4.87
CA GLU A 276 -14.30 14.73 -6.06
C GLU A 276 -15.62 14.15 -6.58
N THR A 277 -16.31 13.31 -5.79
CA THR A 277 -17.55 12.64 -6.22
C THR A 277 -18.68 12.93 -5.26
N THR A 278 -19.84 13.34 -5.80
CA THR A 278 -21.07 13.47 -5.04
C THR A 278 -21.75 12.12 -4.87
N ILE A 279 -22.15 11.82 -3.64
CA ILE A 279 -22.89 10.62 -3.28
C ILE A 279 -24.20 10.96 -2.57
N PHE A 280 -25.24 10.16 -2.84
CA PHE A 280 -26.57 10.30 -2.28
C PHE A 280 -26.88 9.10 -1.39
N GLN A 281 -26.88 9.30 -0.08
CA GLN A 281 -27.19 8.24 0.89
C GLN A 281 -28.69 7.94 0.89
N LEU A 282 -29.05 6.66 0.80
CA LEU A 282 -30.42 6.18 0.75
C LEU A 282 -30.89 5.65 2.11
N SER A 283 -32.20 5.67 2.34
CA SER A 283 -32.83 5.10 3.55
C SER A 283 -32.75 3.57 3.61
N SER A 284 -32.78 2.91 2.45
CA SER A 284 -32.64 1.47 2.28
C SER A 284 -32.11 1.17 0.89
N CYS A 285 -31.56 -0.03 0.69
CA CYS A 285 -31.01 -0.45 -0.59
C CYS A 285 -32.14 -0.90 -1.53
N PRO A 286 -32.30 -0.32 -2.73
CA PRO A 286 -33.28 -0.78 -3.72
C PRO A 286 -33.13 -2.26 -4.10
N ALA A 287 -31.90 -2.80 -4.08
CA ALA A 287 -31.62 -4.16 -4.51
C ALA A 287 -31.84 -5.24 -3.43
N CYS A 288 -31.70 -4.92 -2.14
CA CYS A 288 -31.83 -5.90 -1.06
C CYS A 288 -32.77 -5.50 0.08
N GLY A 289 -33.36 -4.31 0.03
CA GLY A 289 -34.31 -3.78 1.03
C GLY A 289 -33.71 -3.40 2.38
N GLN A 290 -32.43 -3.70 2.63
CA GLN A 290 -31.79 -3.49 3.93
C GLN A 290 -31.42 -2.03 4.15
N THR A 291 -31.59 -1.57 5.39
CA THR A 291 -31.25 -0.22 5.87
C THR A 291 -29.83 -0.16 6.44
N GLU A 292 -29.43 -1.24 7.11
CA GLU A 292 -28.11 -1.43 7.72
C GLU A 292 -27.03 -1.61 6.65
N GLY A 293 -25.98 -0.76 6.71
CA GLY A 293 -24.89 -0.75 5.72
C GLY A 293 -24.90 0.44 4.77
N ASN A 294 -25.60 1.53 5.13
CA ASN A 294 -25.54 2.85 4.49
C ASN A 294 -25.56 2.82 2.95
N PRO A 295 -26.60 2.27 2.30
CA PRO A 295 -26.69 2.24 0.84
C PRO A 295 -26.63 3.64 0.23
N TRP A 296 -26.02 3.78 -0.96
CA TRP A 296 -25.82 5.07 -1.59
C TRP A 296 -25.77 4.99 -3.11
N LEU A 297 -26.05 6.12 -3.78
CA LEU A 297 -25.87 6.32 -5.21
C LEU A 297 -24.67 7.22 -5.48
N THR A 298 -23.94 6.98 -6.56
CA THR A 298 -23.00 7.95 -7.13
C THR A 298 -23.73 8.97 -8.00
N GLU A 299 -23.06 10.05 -8.40
CA GLU A 299 -23.56 11.05 -9.36
C GLU A 299 -24.03 10.45 -10.71
N SER A 300 -23.48 9.30 -11.09
CA SER A 300 -23.90 8.54 -12.28
C SER A 300 -24.99 7.50 -11.99
N GLY A 301 -25.68 7.60 -10.85
CA GLY A 301 -26.79 6.70 -10.49
C GLY A 301 -26.37 5.26 -10.13
N ILE A 302 -25.07 4.99 -9.92
CA ILE A 302 -24.61 3.64 -9.59
C ILE A 302 -24.94 3.35 -8.13
N LEU A 303 -25.70 2.28 -7.90
CA LEU A 303 -26.09 1.80 -6.58
C LEU A 303 -24.97 1.01 -5.92
N LYS A 304 -24.69 1.36 -4.67
CA LYS A 304 -23.63 0.80 -3.84
C LYS A 304 -24.21 0.36 -2.50
N CYS A 305 -23.78 -0.81 -2.01
CA CYS A 305 -24.17 -1.33 -0.70
C CYS A 305 -22.99 -2.05 -0.03
N TRP A 306 -22.68 -1.76 1.23
CA TRP A 306 -21.54 -2.41 1.92
C TRP A 306 -21.71 -3.92 2.17
N ARG A 307 -22.90 -4.49 1.91
CA ARG A 307 -23.21 -5.91 2.14
C ARG A 307 -22.77 -6.81 0.98
N ALA A 308 -21.47 -7.02 0.82
CA ALA A 308 -20.90 -7.77 -0.30
C ALA A 308 -21.43 -9.20 -0.48
N ASN A 309 -21.71 -9.90 0.61
CA ASN A 309 -22.14 -11.30 0.55
C ASN A 309 -23.64 -11.49 0.27
N ASN A 310 -24.46 -10.46 0.55
CA ASN A 310 -25.93 -10.58 0.57
C ASN A 310 -26.64 -9.53 -0.31
N CYS A 311 -25.88 -8.71 -1.05
CA CYS A 311 -26.43 -7.70 -1.93
C CYS A 311 -25.62 -7.65 -3.24
N PRO A 312 -26.28 -7.77 -4.41
CA PRO A 312 -25.59 -7.64 -5.70
C PRO A 312 -24.93 -6.28 -5.89
N ALA A 313 -25.45 -5.21 -5.26
CA ALA A 313 -24.82 -3.89 -5.25
C ALA A 313 -23.59 -3.76 -4.34
N GLY A 314 -23.28 -4.80 -3.57
CA GLY A 314 -22.07 -4.88 -2.74
C GLY A 314 -21.04 -5.88 -3.23
N GLN A 315 -21.35 -6.70 -4.23
CA GLN A 315 -20.42 -7.71 -4.70
C GLN A 315 -19.21 -7.06 -5.37
N ASP A 316 -18.02 -7.44 -4.93
CA ASP A 316 -16.79 -7.11 -5.63
C ASP A 316 -16.76 -7.86 -6.97
N ARG A 317 -16.49 -7.14 -8.06
CA ARG A 317 -16.24 -7.77 -9.37
C ARG A 317 -14.75 -7.85 -9.58
N TYR A 318 -14.29 -8.95 -10.19
CA TYR A 318 -12.88 -9.14 -10.50
C TYR A 318 -12.61 -8.77 -11.97
N ASN A 319 -11.59 -7.95 -12.22
CA ASN A 319 -11.07 -7.70 -13.55
C ASN A 319 -9.56 -8.03 -13.56
N GLN A 320 -9.14 -8.84 -14.53
CA GLN A 320 -7.75 -9.24 -14.73
C GLN A 320 -6.76 -8.06 -14.86
N LYS A 321 -7.22 -6.86 -15.22
CA LYS A 321 -6.39 -5.65 -15.32
C LYS A 321 -6.27 -4.82 -14.03
N SER A 322 -7.23 -4.91 -13.11
CA SER A 322 -7.33 -4.00 -11.96
C SER A 322 -7.56 -4.70 -10.61
N GLY A 323 -7.67 -6.02 -10.58
CA GLY A 323 -7.98 -6.79 -9.38
C GLY A 323 -9.48 -6.78 -9.03
N LEU A 324 -9.78 -7.03 -7.75
CA LEU A 324 -11.12 -6.85 -7.16
C LEU A 324 -11.47 -5.35 -7.16
N TYR A 325 -12.61 -4.99 -7.73
CA TYR A 325 -13.10 -3.62 -7.75
C TYR A 325 -14.59 -3.57 -7.47
N PHE A 326 -14.98 -2.60 -6.65
CA PHE A 326 -16.36 -2.42 -6.21
C PHE A 326 -17.14 -1.69 -7.30
N THR A 327 -17.83 -2.40 -8.19
CA THR A 327 -18.57 -1.79 -9.32
C THR A 327 -19.90 -1.20 -8.94
N GLY A 328 -20.60 -1.78 -7.96
CA GLY A 328 -22.02 -1.47 -7.72
C GLY A 328 -22.91 -1.95 -8.87
N LEU A 329 -24.19 -1.57 -8.83
CA LEU A 329 -25.18 -1.80 -9.90
C LEU A 329 -25.44 -0.50 -10.66
N TYR A 330 -25.33 -0.54 -11.99
CA TYR A 330 -25.74 0.54 -12.88
C TYR A 330 -27.27 0.71 -12.88
N PRO A 331 -27.81 1.90 -13.21
CA PRO A 331 -29.27 2.13 -13.23
C PRO A 331 -30.08 1.07 -13.96
N GLN A 332 -29.61 0.56 -15.11
CA GLN A 332 -30.30 -0.50 -15.87
C GLN A 332 -30.41 -1.83 -15.12
N GLU A 333 -29.51 -2.09 -14.18
CA GLU A 333 -29.47 -3.33 -13.41
C GLU A 333 -30.41 -3.32 -12.20
N TRP A 334 -30.93 -2.14 -11.80
CA TRP A 334 -31.81 -2.04 -10.63
C TRP A 334 -33.08 -1.19 -10.85
N ILE A 335 -33.21 -0.54 -12.00
CA ILE A 335 -34.43 0.15 -12.47
C ILE A 335 -34.88 -0.53 -13.76
N GLU A 336 -36.03 -1.20 -13.70
CA GLU A 336 -36.61 -1.85 -14.87
C GLU A 336 -37.01 -0.80 -15.93
N GLY A 337 -36.61 -1.03 -17.19
CA GLY A 337 -36.90 -0.12 -18.29
C GLY A 337 -36.08 1.17 -18.28
N TYR A 338 -34.97 1.24 -17.54
CA TYR A 338 -34.16 2.45 -17.52
C TYR A 338 -33.58 2.80 -18.90
N HIS A 339 -33.90 4.00 -19.38
CA HIS A 339 -33.36 4.54 -20.63
C HIS A 339 -32.36 5.66 -20.35
N PHE A 340 -31.29 5.67 -21.12
CA PHE A 340 -30.30 6.74 -21.09
C PHE A 340 -30.79 7.94 -21.93
N GLU A 341 -30.54 9.16 -21.46
CA GLU A 341 -30.62 10.34 -22.35
C GLU A 341 -29.44 10.26 -23.33
N GLU A 342 -29.72 9.97 -24.61
CA GLU A 342 -28.74 10.16 -25.68
C GLU A 342 -28.53 11.66 -25.89
N ILE A 343 -27.37 12.17 -25.50
CA ILE A 343 -26.95 13.49 -25.99
C ILE A 343 -26.56 13.27 -27.45
N GLU A 344 -27.31 13.86 -28.38
CA GLU A 344 -26.87 14.05 -29.75
C GLU A 344 -25.50 14.72 -29.70
N ALA A 345 -24.44 13.94 -29.95
CA ALA A 345 -23.14 14.50 -30.16
C ALA A 345 -23.27 15.41 -31.37
N GLU A 346 -23.08 16.73 -31.19
CA GLU A 346 -22.86 17.64 -32.30
C GLU A 346 -21.81 16.99 -33.21
N SER A 347 -22.28 16.51 -34.36
CA SER A 347 -21.42 15.86 -35.33
C SER A 347 -20.50 16.93 -35.87
N HIS A 348 -19.35 17.12 -35.24
CA HIS A 348 -18.21 17.62 -35.97
C HIS A 348 -17.98 16.60 -37.09
N THR A 349 -18.40 16.99 -38.29
CA THR A 349 -18.07 16.37 -39.56
C THR A 349 -16.56 16.29 -39.66
N THR A 350 -16.01 15.24 -39.06
CA THR A 350 -14.62 14.86 -39.27
C THR A 350 -14.68 14.12 -40.59
N GLU A 351 -14.20 14.77 -41.65
CA GLU A 351 -13.94 14.15 -42.94
C GLU A 351 -13.38 12.74 -42.72
N ALA A 352 -13.94 11.77 -43.45
CA ALA A 352 -13.63 10.36 -43.35
C ALA A 352 -12.12 10.07 -43.44
N ARG A 353 -11.41 10.17 -42.31
CA ARG A 353 -10.13 9.50 -42.12
C ARG A 353 -10.48 8.03 -41.93
N GLY A 354 -10.37 7.30 -43.04
CA GLY A 354 -10.72 5.89 -43.13
C GLY A 354 -10.28 5.10 -41.90
N VAL A 355 -11.20 4.31 -41.36
CA VAL A 355 -10.95 3.39 -40.25
C VAL A 355 -9.83 2.44 -40.68
N VAL A 356 -8.63 2.65 -40.14
CA VAL A 356 -7.48 1.77 -40.37
C VAL A 356 -7.56 0.65 -39.34
N THR A 357 -7.63 -0.59 -39.82
CA THR A 357 -7.60 -1.77 -38.95
C THR A 357 -6.23 -1.93 -38.27
N ILE A 358 -6.18 -2.66 -37.14
CA ILE A 358 -4.92 -2.89 -36.40
C ILE A 358 -3.84 -3.50 -37.31
N ASP A 359 -4.23 -4.36 -38.24
CA ASP A 359 -3.29 -5.02 -39.14
C ASP A 359 -2.76 -4.08 -40.23
N GLU A 360 -3.56 -3.14 -40.71
CA GLU A 360 -3.09 -2.08 -41.61
C GLU A 360 -2.16 -1.10 -40.91
N ALA A 361 -2.41 -0.79 -39.63
CA ALA A 361 -1.50 0.01 -38.81
C ALA A 361 -0.16 -0.70 -38.60
N ARG A 362 -0.18 -2.01 -38.30
CA ARG A 362 1.03 -2.85 -38.19
C ARG A 362 1.81 -2.90 -39.50
N LYS A 363 1.11 -3.05 -40.62
CA LYS A 363 1.72 -3.10 -41.95
C LYS A 363 2.38 -1.76 -42.30
N ARG A 364 1.70 -0.64 -42.05
CA ARG A 364 2.27 0.72 -42.23
C ARG A 364 3.50 0.95 -41.36
N ILE A 365 3.49 0.53 -40.09
CA ILE A 365 4.66 0.62 -39.22
C ILE A 365 5.81 -0.22 -39.79
N ALA A 366 5.55 -1.45 -40.20
CA ALA A 366 6.55 -2.34 -40.78
C ALA A 366 7.12 -1.81 -42.12
N ASP A 367 6.29 -1.17 -42.94
CA ASP A 367 6.68 -0.58 -44.21
C ASP A 367 7.53 0.68 -43.99
N VAL A 368 7.19 1.53 -43.00
CA VAL A 368 8.03 2.66 -42.57
C VAL A 368 9.39 2.19 -42.06
N PHE A 369 9.47 1.09 -41.31
CA PHE A 369 10.75 0.51 -40.89
C PHE A 369 11.55 -0.10 -42.04
N ARG A 370 10.91 -0.56 -43.12
CA ARG A 370 11.59 -1.01 -44.35
C ARG A 370 12.08 0.17 -45.19
N GLU A 371 11.30 1.23 -45.32
CA GLU A 371 11.64 2.44 -46.07
C GLU A 371 12.70 3.30 -45.36
N ALA A 372 12.71 3.30 -44.02
CA ALA A 372 13.73 3.96 -43.21
C ALA A 372 15.12 3.30 -43.28
N GLY A 373 15.27 2.22 -44.06
CA GLY A 373 16.55 1.76 -44.59
C GLY A 373 17.64 1.51 -43.56
N CYS A 374 17.81 0.24 -43.19
CA CYS A 374 19.16 -0.32 -43.10
C CYS A 374 19.91 -0.06 -44.41
N ASN A 375 20.52 1.12 -44.56
CA ASN A 375 21.75 1.29 -45.33
C ASN A 375 22.93 0.97 -44.40
N ALA A 376 22.98 -0.28 -43.94
CA ALA A 376 24.20 -0.91 -43.45
C ALA A 376 24.73 -1.79 -44.59
N ASN A 377 25.18 -1.14 -45.67
CA ASN A 377 26.15 -1.63 -46.65
C ASN A 377 26.37 -0.55 -47.72
N LYS A 378 27.19 0.44 -47.36
CA LYS A 378 28.19 1.05 -48.24
C LYS A 378 29.27 1.71 -47.40
#